data_AF-A0A348NS47-F1
#
_entry.id   AF-A0A348NS47-F1
#
_cell.length_a   1.000
_cell.length_b   1.000
_cell.length_c   1.000
_cell.angle_alpha   90.00
_cell.angle_beta   90.00
_cell.angle_gamma   90.00
#
_symmetry.space_group_name_H-M   'P 1'
#
loop_
_entity.id
_entity.type
_entity.pdbx_description
1 polymer ?
#
loop_
_entity_poly.entity_id
_entity_poly.type
_entity_poly.pdbx_seq_one_letter_code
_entity_poly.pdbx_strand_id
1 'polypeptide(L)'
;MLVPLSNVPRDYAWGSREAIARLQGRPAASSPEAELWFGDHPGAPALVGDGSGRSLDAWIAQEGPAHGLSSPLPFLLKLLAAESPLSIQAHPTIAQAREGFAREERAGIPRDAPHRNYRDDNHKPEVIVAIEGDFE
;
A
#
# COMPACT_ATOMS: atom_id res chain seq x y z
N MET A 1 20.09 8.11 -11.68
CA MET A 1 18.92 8.97 -11.94
C MET A 1 18.01 8.88 -10.73
N LEU A 2 17.45 9.99 -10.26
CA LEU A 2 16.42 9.99 -9.22
C LEU A 2 15.10 10.42 -9.89
N VAL A 3 14.02 9.72 -9.60
CA VAL A 3 12.70 10.01 -10.16
C VAL A 3 11.71 10.17 -9.01
N PRO A 4 10.98 11.29 -8.92
CA PRO A 4 10.01 11.48 -7.86
C PRO A 4 8.81 10.55 -8.05
N LEU A 5 8.24 10.09 -6.94
CA LEU A 5 6.99 9.34 -6.92
C LEU A 5 5.91 10.17 -6.24
N SER A 6 4.68 10.02 -6.73
CA SER A 6 3.50 10.64 -6.12
C SER A 6 2.34 9.65 -6.10
N ASN A 7 1.39 9.86 -5.20
CA ASN A 7 0.15 9.10 -5.17
C ASN A 7 -0.95 9.90 -4.45
N VAL A 8 -2.19 9.45 -4.56
CA VAL A 8 -3.34 10.01 -3.85
C VAL A 8 -3.55 9.22 -2.55
N PRO A 9 -3.70 9.87 -1.39
CA PRO A 9 -4.04 9.18 -0.16
C PRO A 9 -5.36 8.40 -0.27
N ARG A 10 -5.41 7.25 0.39
CA ARG A 10 -6.62 6.45 0.58
C ARG A 10 -7.52 7.13 1.61
N ASP A 11 -8.80 7.27 1.30
CA ASP A 11 -9.78 8.05 2.06
C ASP A 11 -10.57 7.22 3.09
N TYR A 12 -9.93 6.21 3.68
CA TYR A 12 -10.60 5.38 4.68
C TYR A 12 -11.05 6.21 5.89
N ALA A 13 -12.25 5.92 6.39
CA ALA A 13 -12.93 6.75 7.41
C ALA A 13 -12.15 6.92 8.73
N TRP A 14 -11.22 6.02 9.03
CA TRP A 14 -10.36 6.08 10.22
C TRP A 14 -9.16 7.04 10.07
N GLY A 15 -8.94 7.60 8.87
CA GLY A 15 -7.79 8.43 8.55
C GLY A 15 -7.85 9.84 9.15
N SER A 16 -6.67 10.40 9.43
CA SER A 16 -6.54 11.80 9.85
C SER A 16 -6.76 12.74 8.67
N ARG A 17 -7.30 13.93 8.94
CA ARG A 17 -7.36 15.02 7.95
C ARG A 17 -6.11 15.89 7.96
N GLU A 18 -5.24 15.73 8.94
CA GLU A 18 -4.14 16.65 9.19
C GLU A 18 -2.77 16.02 8.95
N ALA A 19 -2.54 14.79 9.39
CA ALA A 19 -1.18 14.23 9.48
C ALA A 19 -0.44 14.16 8.14
N ILE A 20 -1.01 13.49 7.13
CA ILE A 20 -0.38 13.39 5.79
C ILE A 20 -0.33 14.77 5.11
N ALA A 21 -1.39 15.57 5.23
CA ALA A 21 -1.43 16.92 4.68
C ALA A 21 -0.30 17.80 5.25
N ARG A 22 -0.08 17.79 6.57
CA ARG A 22 1.00 18.51 7.24
C ARG A 22 2.38 18.05 6.76
N LEU A 23 2.61 16.74 6.66
CA LEU A 23 3.87 16.18 6.14
C LEU A 23 4.16 16.64 4.70
N GLN A 24 3.12 16.92 3.92
CA GLN A 24 3.24 17.44 2.56
C GLN A 24 3.21 18.98 2.47
N GLY A 25 3.16 19.68 3.60
CA GLY A 25 3.06 21.15 3.64
C GLY A 25 1.72 21.70 3.12
N ARG A 26 0.66 20.89 3.12
CA ARG A 26 -0.71 21.25 2.70
C ARG A 26 -1.56 21.66 3.91
N PRO A 27 -2.62 22.48 3.72
CA PRO A 27 -3.66 22.63 4.73
C PRO A 27 -4.41 21.31 4.95
N ALA A 28 -5.15 21.22 6.06
CA ALA A 28 -5.97 20.06 6.40
C ALA A 28 -6.86 19.63 5.22
N ALA A 29 -6.94 18.33 5.00
CA ALA A 29 -7.67 17.73 3.90
C ALA A 29 -9.20 17.83 4.10
N SER A 30 -9.93 17.94 2.99
CA SER A 30 -11.40 17.95 3.02
C SER A 30 -12.01 16.58 3.37
N SER A 31 -11.29 15.50 3.07
CA SER A 31 -11.62 14.11 3.40
C SER A 31 -10.52 13.49 4.28
N PRO A 32 -10.81 12.42 5.04
CA PRO A 32 -9.79 11.61 5.69
C PRO A 32 -8.67 11.20 4.72
N GLU A 33 -7.43 11.20 5.19
CA GLU A 33 -6.26 10.66 4.50
C GLU A 33 -5.66 9.58 5.41
N ALA A 34 -5.99 8.32 5.15
CA ALA A 34 -5.64 7.18 6.01
C ALA A 34 -4.28 6.57 5.65
N GLU A 35 -4.05 6.32 4.36
CA GLU A 35 -2.83 5.69 3.87
C GLU A 35 -2.33 6.38 2.60
N LEU A 36 -1.03 6.71 2.53
CA LEU A 36 -0.40 7.11 1.26
C LEU A 36 0.58 6.02 0.83
N TRP A 37 0.39 5.49 -0.38
CA TRP A 37 1.10 4.29 -0.85
C TRP A 37 2.20 4.63 -1.85
N PHE A 38 3.40 4.10 -1.63
CA PHE A 38 4.52 4.18 -2.54
C PHE A 38 5.00 2.78 -2.91
N GLY A 39 4.80 2.42 -4.17
CA GLY A 39 5.14 1.11 -4.72
C GLY A 39 4.38 0.86 -6.02
N ASP A 40 4.49 -0.35 -6.53
CA ASP A 40 3.86 -0.85 -7.75
C ASP A 40 2.63 -1.73 -7.45
N HIS A 41 2.05 -1.58 -6.25
CA HIS A 41 0.92 -2.38 -5.81
C HIS A 41 -0.33 -2.09 -6.69
N PRO A 42 -0.99 -3.12 -7.27
CA PRO A 42 -2.02 -2.93 -8.29
C PRO A 42 -3.26 -2.17 -7.82
N GLY A 43 -3.56 -2.18 -6.52
CA GLY A 43 -4.68 -1.44 -5.94
C GLY A 43 -4.50 0.09 -5.90
N ALA A 44 -3.26 0.59 -5.93
CA ALA A 44 -2.95 2.03 -5.97
C ALA A 44 -1.46 2.23 -6.34
N PRO A 45 -1.07 1.91 -7.59
CA PRO A 45 0.32 2.03 -7.99
C PRO A 45 0.75 3.51 -7.99
N ALA A 46 1.95 3.79 -7.50
CA ALA A 46 2.47 5.15 -7.47
C ALA A 46 2.68 5.69 -8.89
N LEU A 47 2.56 7.00 -9.07
CA LEU A 47 2.82 7.69 -10.33
C LEU A 47 4.26 8.19 -10.37
N VAL A 48 4.89 8.01 -11.53
CA VAL A 48 6.24 8.47 -11.81
C VAL A 48 6.22 9.93 -12.26
N GLY A 49 6.95 10.79 -11.58
CA GLY A 49 7.04 12.22 -11.87
C GLY A 49 8.11 12.57 -12.90
N ASP A 50 8.28 11.76 -13.94
CA ASP A 50 9.15 12.01 -15.11
C ASP A 50 8.42 12.78 -16.23
N GLY A 51 7.16 13.16 -16.00
CA GLY A 51 6.29 13.81 -16.97
C GLY A 51 5.57 12.85 -17.92
N SER A 52 5.82 11.53 -17.84
CA SER A 52 5.18 10.55 -18.72
C SER A 52 3.78 10.16 -18.27
N GLY A 53 3.42 10.44 -17.00
CA GLY A 53 2.15 10.00 -16.39
C GLY A 53 2.03 8.49 -16.19
N ARG A 54 3.14 7.74 -16.25
CA ARG A 54 3.15 6.29 -16.04
C ARG A 54 2.98 5.97 -14.56
N SER A 55 2.31 4.86 -14.29
CA SER A 55 2.40 4.20 -12.99
C SER A 55 3.76 3.50 -12.82
N LEU A 56 4.14 3.24 -11.58
CA LEU A 56 5.44 2.68 -11.26
C LEU A 56 5.59 1.25 -11.81
N ASP A 57 4.53 0.44 -11.81
CA ASP A 57 4.54 -0.89 -12.43
C ASP A 57 4.83 -0.82 -13.93
N ALA A 58 4.20 0.13 -14.65
CA ALA A 58 4.43 0.33 -16.08
C ALA A 58 5.85 0.85 -16.36
N TRP A 59 6.36 1.75 -15.51
CA TRP A 59 7.73 2.24 -15.61
C TRP A 59 8.76 1.15 -15.35
N ILE A 60 8.55 0.32 -14.31
CA ILE A 60 9.40 -0.84 -14.02
C ILE A 60 9.40 -1.79 -15.22
N ALA A 61 8.25 -2.11 -15.80
CA ALA A 61 8.19 -3.01 -16.94
C ALA A 61 8.96 -2.50 -18.19
N GLN A 62 8.99 -1.19 -18.41
CA GLN A 62 9.58 -0.58 -19.61
C GLN A 62 11.04 -0.15 -19.42
N GLU A 63 11.34 0.60 -18.35
CA GLU A 63 12.64 1.22 -18.10
C GLU A 63 13.45 0.46 -17.04
N GLY A 64 12.75 -0.21 -16.12
CA GLY A 64 13.36 -0.91 -14.99
C GLY A 64 14.49 -1.89 -15.36
N PRO A 65 14.38 -2.74 -16.41
CA PRO A 65 15.45 -3.63 -16.81
C PRO A 65 16.77 -2.94 -17.11
N ALA A 66 16.75 -1.75 -17.71
CA ALA A 66 17.96 -0.97 -17.99
C ALA A 66 18.63 -0.44 -16.70
N HIS A 67 17.90 -0.45 -15.60
CA HIS A 67 18.31 -0.01 -14.27
C HIS A 67 18.44 -1.14 -13.25
N GLY A 68 18.38 -2.40 -13.69
CA GLY A 68 18.50 -3.58 -12.82
C GLY A 68 17.25 -3.89 -12.00
N LEU A 69 16.10 -3.29 -12.33
CA LEU A 69 14.81 -3.50 -11.68
C LEU A 69 13.86 -4.21 -12.65
N SER A 70 13.90 -5.54 -12.69
CA SER A 70 13.16 -6.36 -13.67
C SER A 70 11.98 -7.14 -13.07
N SER A 71 11.60 -6.83 -11.84
CA SER A 71 10.53 -7.53 -11.13
C SER A 71 9.77 -6.55 -10.24
N PRO A 72 8.53 -6.90 -9.84
CA PRO A 72 7.78 -6.09 -8.90
C PRO A 72 8.55 -5.82 -7.61
N LEU A 73 8.26 -4.70 -6.95
CA LEU A 73 8.90 -4.38 -5.68
C LEU A 73 8.50 -5.42 -4.62
N PRO A 74 9.45 -5.93 -3.82
CA PRO A 74 9.15 -6.93 -2.79
C PRO A 74 8.51 -6.30 -1.55
N PHE A 75 8.16 -5.02 -1.58
CA PHE A 75 7.57 -4.28 -0.49
C PHE A 75 6.61 -3.21 -1.01
N LEU A 76 5.70 -2.79 -0.13
CA LEU A 76 4.88 -1.60 -0.29
C LEU A 76 5.21 -0.65 0.86
N LEU A 77 5.68 0.56 0.54
CA LEU A 77 5.88 1.60 1.53
C LEU A 77 4.57 2.36 1.74
N LYS A 78 4.23 2.63 3.01
CA LYS A 78 3.05 3.42 3.36
C LYS A 78 3.40 4.52 4.35
N LEU A 79 2.77 5.67 4.20
CA LEU A 79 2.51 6.56 5.33
C LEU A 79 1.13 6.20 5.88
N LEU A 80 1.04 5.96 7.18
CA LEU A 80 -0.20 5.65 7.89
C LEU A 80 -0.54 6.83 8.80
N ALA A 81 -1.77 7.32 8.71
CA ALA A 81 -2.28 8.42 9.52
C ALA A 81 -3.58 8.01 10.20
N ALA A 82 -3.45 7.22 11.26
CA ALA A 82 -4.59 6.73 12.03
C ALA A 82 -5.11 7.79 13.01
N GLU A 83 -6.34 8.23 12.82
CA GLU A 83 -7.09 9.13 13.74
C GLU A 83 -7.97 8.34 14.70
N SER A 84 -8.27 7.09 14.37
CA SER A 84 -9.07 6.18 15.18
C SER A 84 -8.38 4.82 15.32
N PRO A 85 -8.57 4.11 16.44
CA PRO A 85 -8.00 2.78 16.63
C PRO A 85 -8.38 1.82 15.51
N LEU A 86 -7.40 1.05 15.04
CA LEU A 86 -7.58 0.03 14.02
C LEU A 86 -7.91 -1.33 14.65
N SER A 87 -8.42 -2.24 13.83
CA SER A 87 -8.68 -3.62 14.27
C SER A 87 -7.37 -4.33 14.65
N ILE A 88 -7.42 -5.22 15.64
CA ILE A 88 -6.33 -6.15 15.93
C ILE A 88 -6.18 -7.10 14.75
N GLN A 89 -4.96 -7.22 14.23
CA GLN A 89 -4.64 -8.06 13.09
C GLN A 89 -3.70 -9.20 13.49
N ALA A 90 -3.84 -10.33 12.81
CA ALA A 90 -2.89 -11.44 12.88
C ALA A 90 -2.56 -11.86 11.45
N HIS A 91 -1.27 -11.91 11.13
CA HIS A 91 -0.80 -12.38 9.83
C HIS A 91 -0.55 -13.88 9.88
N PRO A 92 -1.10 -14.68 8.95
CA PRO A 92 -0.87 -16.11 8.91
C PRO A 92 0.61 -16.41 8.63
N THR A 93 1.06 -17.58 9.11
CA THR A 93 2.31 -18.16 8.61
C THR A 93 2.20 -18.45 7.11
N ILE A 94 3.34 -18.59 6.43
CA ILE A 94 3.36 -18.89 4.99
C ILE A 94 2.57 -20.17 4.63
N ALA A 95 2.60 -21.19 5.50
CA ALA A 95 1.84 -22.41 5.29
C ALA A 95 0.33 -22.17 5.36
N GLN A 96 -0.12 -21.41 6.37
CA GLN A 96 -1.53 -21.05 6.54
C GLN A 96 -2.03 -20.11 5.44
N ALA A 97 -1.19 -19.19 4.96
CA ALA A 97 -1.53 -18.29 3.85
C ALA A 97 -1.85 -19.08 2.58
N ARG A 98 -0.95 -20.01 2.19
CA ARG A 98 -1.14 -20.90 1.03
C ARG A 98 -2.38 -21.75 1.14
N GLU A 99 -2.60 -22.38 2.30
CA GLU A 99 -3.79 -23.20 2.53
C GLU A 99 -5.08 -22.38 2.45
N GLY A 100 -5.12 -21.23 3.14
CA GLY A 100 -6.27 -20.35 3.18
C GLY A 100 -6.61 -19.76 1.82
N PHE A 101 -5.60 -19.28 1.08
CA PHE A 101 -5.76 -18.77 -0.27
C PHE A 101 -6.35 -19.85 -1.20
N ALA A 102 -5.75 -21.04 -1.23
CA ALA A 102 -6.23 -22.12 -2.09
C ALA A 102 -7.65 -22.58 -1.72
N ARG A 103 -8.03 -22.52 -0.43
CA ARG A 103 -9.40 -22.81 0.02
C ARG A 103 -10.40 -21.79 -0.52
N GLU A 104 -10.09 -20.50 -0.44
CA GLU A 104 -10.98 -19.42 -0.92
C GLU A 104 -11.08 -19.39 -2.45
N GLU A 105 -9.99 -19.69 -3.17
CA GLU A 105 -10.01 -19.88 -4.63
C GLU A 105 -10.94 -21.04 -5.05
N ARG A 106 -10.83 -22.20 -4.39
CA ARG A 106 -11.71 -23.35 -4.68
C ARG A 106 -13.18 -23.07 -4.38
N ALA A 107 -13.46 -22.20 -3.41
CA ALA A 107 -14.81 -21.76 -3.09
C ALA A 107 -15.34 -20.68 -4.06
N GLY A 108 -14.51 -20.19 -4.99
CA GLY A 108 -14.89 -19.17 -5.96
C GLY A 108 -15.14 -17.79 -5.36
N ILE A 109 -14.57 -17.48 -4.18
CA ILE A 109 -14.77 -16.20 -3.51
C ILE A 109 -14.01 -15.12 -4.29
N PRO A 110 -14.66 -14.04 -4.79
CA PRO A 110 -13.96 -12.96 -5.48
C PRO A 110 -12.86 -12.32 -4.61
N ARG A 111 -11.74 -11.89 -5.22
CA ARG A 111 -10.58 -11.34 -4.48
C ARG A 111 -10.90 -10.04 -3.73
N ASP A 112 -11.87 -9.29 -4.23
CA ASP A 112 -12.39 -8.04 -3.69
C ASP A 112 -13.60 -8.24 -2.77
N ALA A 113 -14.06 -9.48 -2.56
CA ALA A 113 -15.18 -9.75 -1.68
C ALA A 113 -14.85 -9.30 -0.24
N PRO A 114 -15.78 -8.63 0.47
CA PRO A 114 -15.51 -8.05 1.78
C PRO A 114 -15.22 -9.10 2.86
N HIS A 115 -15.67 -10.34 2.65
CA HIS A 115 -15.46 -11.46 3.57
C HIS A 115 -14.24 -12.32 3.20
N ARG A 116 -13.47 -11.95 2.18
CA ARG A 116 -12.27 -12.69 1.77
C ARG A 116 -11.08 -12.34 2.67
N ASN A 117 -10.48 -13.35 3.30
CA ASN A 117 -9.39 -13.14 4.25
C ASN A 117 -8.00 -13.35 3.61
N TYR A 118 -7.88 -14.25 2.64
CA TYR A 118 -6.62 -14.63 2.00
C TYR A 118 -6.61 -14.10 0.56
N ARG A 119 -6.08 -12.89 0.38
CA ARG A 119 -6.01 -12.22 -0.93
C ARG A 119 -4.81 -12.66 -1.78
N ASP A 120 -3.81 -13.25 -1.15
CA ASP A 120 -2.64 -13.86 -1.77
C ASP A 120 -2.17 -15.07 -0.93
N ASP A 121 -1.18 -15.80 -1.44
CA ASP A 121 -0.61 -17.00 -0.82
C ASP A 121 0.69 -16.73 -0.04
N ASN A 122 0.98 -15.46 0.27
CA ASN A 122 2.21 -15.04 0.93
C ASN A 122 1.98 -14.70 2.41
N HIS A 123 3.08 -14.71 3.17
CA HIS A 123 3.11 -14.13 4.51
C HIS A 123 3.37 -12.62 4.42
N LYS A 124 2.90 -11.87 5.41
CA LYS A 124 2.97 -10.40 5.42
C LYS A 124 3.79 -9.88 6.61
N PRO A 125 5.13 -9.92 6.53
CA PRO A 125 5.97 -9.26 7.52
C PRO A 125 5.81 -7.74 7.38
N GLU A 126 5.68 -7.05 8.51
CA GLU A 126 5.50 -5.59 8.55
C GLU A 126 6.49 -4.97 9.54
N VAL A 127 6.96 -3.77 9.21
CA VAL A 127 7.78 -2.92 10.09
C VAL A 127 7.10 -1.56 10.14
N ILE A 128 6.89 -1.06 11.36
CA ILE A 128 6.32 0.27 11.60
C ILE A 128 7.41 1.15 12.21
N VAL A 129 7.50 2.37 11.71
CA VAL A 129 8.39 3.41 12.24
C VAL A 129 7.54 4.64 12.55
N ALA A 130 7.56 5.07 13.80
CA ALA A 130 6.90 6.31 14.21
C ALA A 130 7.61 7.51 13.57
N ILE A 131 6.84 8.41 12.96
CA ILE A 131 7.37 9.60 12.27
C ILE A 131 7.27 10.84 13.17
N GLU A 132 6.21 10.93 13.97
CA GLU A 132 5.95 12.02 14.90
C GLU A 132 5.33 11.47 16.18
N GLY A 133 5.66 12.08 17.33
CA GLY A 133 5.04 11.77 18.62
C GLY A 133 5.24 10.34 19.11
N ASP A 134 4.39 9.96 20.07
CA ASP A 134 4.26 8.58 20.55
C ASP A 134 3.22 7.86 19.66
N PHE A 135 3.63 6.79 18.98
CA PHE A 135 2.75 5.94 18.17
C PHE A 135 2.21 4.79 19.02
N GLU A 136 0.89 4.64 19.08
CA GLU A 136 0.16 3.66 19.89
C GLU A 136 -0.77 2.76 19.06
#